data_AF-A0A416I1P1-F1
#
_entry.id   AF-A0A416I1P1-F1
#
_cell.length_a   1.000
_cell.length_b   1.000
_cell.length_c   1.000
_cell.angle_alpha   90.00
_cell.angle_beta   90.00
_cell.angle_gamma   90.00
#
_symmetry.space_group_name_H-M   'P 1'
#
loop_
_entity.id
_entity.type
_entity.pdbx_description
1 polymer ?
#
loop_
_entity_poly.entity_id
_entity_poly.type
_entity_poly.pdbx_seq_one_letter_code
_entity_poly.pdbx_strand_id
1 'polypeptide(L)'
;MEFTESSQLELKEIINTDFKKEIIAFANSEGGEIYVGVSRDGEIIGIENAEKEISRKDVELLLGCSGFPARKVLMSLLSQGKIRVTGKAKATKYVLNF
;
A
#
# COMPACT_ATOMS: atom_id res chain seq x y z
N MET A 1 1.25 21.02 2.62
CA MET A 1 0.16 20.40 1.85
C MET A 1 -1.00 20.28 2.82
N GLU A 2 -2.19 20.71 2.44
CA GLU A 2 -3.37 20.73 3.31
C GLU A 2 -4.23 19.51 2.93
N PHE A 3 -4.51 18.61 3.89
CA PHE A 3 -5.30 17.41 3.64
C PHE A 3 -6.77 17.70 3.96
N THR A 4 -7.64 17.51 2.98
CA THR A 4 -9.08 17.72 3.14
C THR A 4 -9.83 16.60 2.42
N GLU A 5 -10.81 16.01 3.10
CA GLU A 5 -11.64 14.96 2.51
C GLU A 5 -12.40 15.47 1.28
N SER A 6 -12.62 14.56 0.33
CA SER A 6 -13.41 14.82 -0.87
C SER A 6 -14.06 13.54 -1.38
N SER A 7 -14.86 13.63 -2.45
CA SER A 7 -15.44 12.45 -3.10
C SER A 7 -14.41 11.44 -3.63
N GLN A 8 -13.14 11.85 -3.76
CA GLN A 8 -12.04 11.02 -4.27
C GLN A 8 -10.88 10.90 -3.26
N LEU A 9 -10.97 11.50 -2.07
CA LEU A 9 -9.92 11.43 -1.04
C LEU A 9 -10.55 11.20 0.33
N GLU A 10 -10.19 10.09 0.96
CA GLU A 10 -10.62 9.71 2.31
C GLU A 10 -9.42 9.74 3.27
N LEU A 11 -9.62 10.27 4.47
CA LEU A 11 -8.60 10.34 5.52
C LEU A 11 -8.93 9.37 6.66
N LYS A 12 -7.95 8.54 7.02
CA LYS A 12 -8.06 7.62 8.16
C LYS A 12 -6.87 7.76 9.08
N GLU A 13 -7.14 7.84 10.37
CA GLU A 13 -6.10 7.73 11.38
C GLU A 13 -5.53 6.30 11.44
N ILE A 14 -6.41 5.30 11.43
CA ILE A 14 -6.08 3.88 11.58
C ILE A 14 -6.94 3.04 10.63
N ILE A 15 -6.38 1.95 10.10
CA ILE A 15 -7.14 0.94 9.34
C ILE A 15 -8.11 0.23 10.26
N ASN A 16 -9.41 0.35 9.98
CA ASN A 16 -10.47 -0.31 10.72
C ASN A 16 -11.35 -1.16 9.78
N THR A 17 -12.41 -1.77 10.32
CA THR A 17 -13.33 -2.61 9.53
C THR A 17 -14.11 -1.84 8.46
N ASP A 18 -14.27 -0.53 8.61
CA ASP A 18 -14.95 0.32 7.63
C ASP A 18 -14.08 0.67 6.43
N PHE A 19 -12.74 0.59 6.57
CA PHE A 19 -11.80 0.75 5.46
C PHE A 19 -12.11 -0.16 4.26
N LYS A 20 -12.60 -1.38 4.51
CA LYS A 20 -13.02 -2.30 3.44
C LYS A 20 -14.20 -1.74 2.65
N LYS A 21 -15.13 -1.04 3.31
CA LYS A 21 -16.31 -0.45 2.66
C LYS A 21 -15.91 0.70 1.75
N GLU A 22 -14.94 1.51 2.17
CA GLU A 22 -14.38 2.61 1.38
C GLU A 22 -13.68 2.09 0.11
N ILE A 23 -12.85 1.06 0.23
CA ILE A 23 -12.24 0.42 -0.96
C ILE A 23 -13.31 -0.04 -1.94
N ILE A 24 -14.36 -0.70 -1.45
CA ILE A 24 -15.47 -1.16 -2.31
C ILE A 24 -16.20 0.03 -2.94
N ALA A 25 -16.43 1.10 -2.19
CA ALA A 25 -17.08 2.30 -2.70
C ALA A 25 -16.26 2.96 -3.82
N PHE A 26 -14.95 3.12 -3.64
CA PHE A 26 -14.05 3.69 -4.65
C PHE A 26 -13.85 2.78 -5.86
N ALA A 27 -13.74 1.47 -5.66
CA ALA A 27 -13.65 0.51 -6.77
C ALA A 27 -14.90 0.52 -7.67
N ASN A 28 -16.06 0.90 -7.11
CA ASN A 28 -17.33 1.01 -7.84
C ASN A 28 -17.63 2.45 -8.34
N SER A 29 -16.79 3.43 -8.01
CA SER A 29 -16.91 4.82 -8.48
C SER A 29 -15.81 5.15 -9.50
N GLU A 30 -15.45 6.43 -9.65
CA GLU A 30 -14.31 6.88 -10.47
C GLU A 30 -12.94 6.55 -9.84
N GLY A 31 -12.92 5.74 -8.77
CA GLY A 31 -11.73 5.50 -7.96
C GLY A 31 -11.57 6.54 -6.85
N GLY A 32 -10.39 6.55 -6.25
CA GLY A 32 -10.06 7.47 -5.16
C GLY A 32 -8.78 7.05 -4.45
N GLU A 33 -8.33 7.91 -3.55
CA GLU A 33 -7.19 7.70 -2.68
C GLU A 33 -7.65 7.63 -1.22
N ILE A 34 -7.08 6.72 -0.44
CA ILE A 34 -7.28 6.68 1.01
C ILE A 34 -5.94 6.89 1.68
N TYR A 35 -5.81 7.97 2.47
CA TYR A 35 -4.59 8.28 3.19
C TYR A 35 -4.75 7.81 4.63
N VAL A 36 -3.84 6.93 5.05
CA VAL A 36 -3.83 6.34 6.39
C VAL A 36 -2.72 6.97 7.22
N GLY A 37 -3.02 7.28 8.48
CA GLY A 37 -2.16 8.05 9.37
C GLY A 37 -2.38 9.57 9.26
N VAL A 38 -3.57 9.99 8.84
CA VAL A 38 -3.98 11.41 8.79
C VAL A 38 -5.27 11.57 9.58
N SER A 39 -5.32 12.54 10.48
CA SER A 39 -6.52 12.88 11.24
C SER A 39 -7.57 13.51 10.34
N ARG A 40 -8.82 13.54 10.80
CA ARG A 40 -9.91 14.22 10.10
C ARG A 40 -9.69 15.71 9.90
N ASP A 41 -8.88 16.32 10.77
CA ASP A 41 -8.50 17.74 10.69
C ASP A 41 -7.32 17.97 9.72
N GLY A 42 -6.87 16.91 9.03
CA GLY A 42 -5.76 16.96 8.07
C GLY A 42 -4.38 16.89 8.71
N GLU A 43 -4.28 16.61 10.01
CA GLU A 43 -3.00 16.47 10.71
C GLU A 43 -2.37 15.11 10.41
N ILE A 44 -1.08 15.09 10.04
CA ILE A 44 -0.35 13.84 9.81
C ILE A 44 0.05 13.25 11.17
N ILE A 45 -0.67 12.21 11.61
CA ILE A 45 -0.37 11.48 12.84
C ILE A 45 0.64 10.32 12.61
N GLY A 46 0.74 9.85 11.36
CA GLY A 46 1.58 8.72 10.97
C GLY A 46 0.97 7.35 11.29
N ILE A 47 1.67 6.30 10.86
CA ILE A 47 1.28 4.89 11.09
C ILE A 47 2.44 4.16 11.77
N GLU A 48 2.17 3.55 12.90
CA GLU A 48 3.14 2.69 13.58
C GLU A 48 3.36 1.40 12.79
N ASN A 49 4.61 0.92 12.76
CA ASN A 49 4.99 -0.33 12.08
C ASN A 49 4.58 -0.41 10.60
N ALA A 50 4.56 0.71 9.88
CA ALA A 50 4.46 0.68 8.42
C ALA A 50 5.57 -0.23 7.88
N GLU A 51 5.21 -1.41 7.36
CA GLU A 51 6.17 -2.36 6.80
C GLU A 51 6.89 -1.68 5.63
N LYS A 52 8.11 -1.22 5.91
CA LYS A 52 8.94 -0.55 4.90
C LYS A 52 9.49 -1.52 3.87
N GLU A 53 9.47 -2.81 4.17
CA GLU A 53 9.99 -3.86 3.32
C GLU A 53 9.10 -5.08 3.29
N ILE A 54 8.87 -5.61 2.09
CA ILE A 54 8.07 -6.81 1.85
C ILE A 54 8.94 -7.92 1.25
N SER A 55 8.71 -9.19 1.62
CA SER A 55 9.35 -10.34 0.95
C SER A 55 8.46 -10.91 -0.16
N ARG A 56 9.02 -11.77 -1.01
CA ARG A 56 8.23 -12.48 -2.03
C ARG A 56 7.09 -13.31 -1.40
N LYS A 57 7.31 -13.92 -0.22
CA LYS A 57 6.28 -14.70 0.46
C LYS A 57 5.11 -13.85 0.92
N ASP A 58 5.39 -12.64 1.37
CA ASP A 58 4.36 -11.70 1.80
C ASP A 58 3.51 -11.28 0.59
N VAL A 59 4.13 -11.07 -0.59
CA VAL A 59 3.41 -10.83 -1.86
C VAL A 59 2.56 -12.04 -2.26
N GLU A 60 3.09 -13.27 -2.12
CA GLU A 60 2.32 -14.50 -2.37
C GLU A 60 1.07 -14.57 -1.48
N LEU A 61 1.20 -14.24 -0.19
CA LEU A 61 0.10 -14.21 0.77
C LEU A 61 -0.93 -13.12 0.46
N LEU A 62 -0.49 -11.89 0.21
CA LEU A 62 -1.36 -10.75 -0.07
C LEU A 62 -2.16 -10.93 -1.36
N LEU A 63 -1.53 -11.46 -2.41
CA LEU A 63 -2.18 -11.66 -3.70
C LEU A 63 -2.89 -13.02 -3.80
N GLY A 64 -2.76 -13.90 -2.79
CA GLY A 64 -3.30 -15.25 -2.83
C GLY A 64 -2.79 -16.07 -4.02
N CYS A 65 -1.52 -15.91 -4.40
CA CYS A 65 -0.97 -16.49 -5.62
C CYS A 65 0.33 -17.28 -5.37
N SER A 66 0.71 -18.13 -6.33
CA SER A 66 1.97 -18.88 -6.25
C SER A 66 3.19 -17.98 -6.53
N GLY A 67 4.39 -18.50 -6.25
CA GLY A 67 5.62 -17.71 -6.37
C GLY A 67 5.95 -17.21 -7.77
N PHE A 68 5.46 -17.85 -8.84
CA PHE A 68 5.73 -17.42 -10.22
C PHE A 68 4.96 -16.13 -10.60
N PRO A 69 3.63 -16.05 -10.43
CA PRO A 69 2.88 -14.79 -10.55
C PRO A 69 3.42 -13.67 -9.65
N ALA A 70 3.70 -13.96 -8.38
CA ALA A 70 4.27 -12.97 -7.45
C ALA A 70 5.59 -12.39 -7.98
N ARG A 71 6.48 -13.24 -8.52
CA ARG A 71 7.72 -12.80 -9.16
C ARG A 71 7.46 -11.91 -10.37
N LYS A 72 6.45 -12.21 -11.19
CA LYS A 72 6.09 -11.37 -12.35
C LYS A 72 5.67 -9.97 -11.93
N VAL A 73 4.84 -9.87 -10.88
CA VAL A 73 4.43 -8.57 -10.30
C VAL A 73 5.63 -7.79 -9.80
N LEU A 74 6.48 -8.43 -8.97
CA LEU A 74 7.70 -7.80 -8.44
C LEU A 74 8.63 -7.32 -9.56
N MET A 75 8.85 -8.12 -10.61
CA MET A 75 9.67 -7.71 -11.75
C MET A 75 9.07 -6.53 -12.50
N SER A 76 7.76 -6.49 -12.67
CA SER A 76 7.09 -5.34 -13.31
C SER A 76 7.27 -4.07 -12.48
N LEU A 77 7.05 -4.13 -11.17
CA LEU A 77 7.22 -2.98 -10.28
C LEU A 77 8.68 -2.50 -10.22
N LEU A 78 9.65 -3.43 -10.23
CA LEU A 78 11.07 -3.10 -10.35
C LEU A 78 11.38 -2.41 -11.68
N SER A 79 10.86 -2.91 -12.79
CA SER A 79 11.08 -2.32 -14.12
C SER A 79 10.49 -0.91 -14.26
N GLN A 80 9.40 -0.64 -13.54
CA GLN A 80 8.77 0.67 -13.46
C GLN A 80 9.45 1.61 -12.44
N GLY A 81 10.48 1.13 -11.71
CA GLY A 81 11.16 1.91 -10.68
C GLY A 81 10.29 2.23 -9.46
N LYS A 82 9.17 1.53 -9.26
CA LYS A 82 8.25 1.74 -8.12
C LYS A 82 8.78 1.13 -6.81
N ILE A 83 9.60 0.10 -6.94
CA ILE A 83 10.27 -0.57 -5.83
C ILE A 83 11.74 -0.78 -6.16
N ARG A 84 12.55 -1.03 -5.12
CA ARG A 84 13.93 -1.51 -5.25
C ARG A 84 14.16 -2.73 -4.36
N VAL A 85 15.15 -3.54 -4.74
CA VAL A 85 15.57 -4.70 -3.95
C VAL A 85 16.49 -4.24 -2.82
N THR A 86 16.31 -4.82 -1.64
CA THR A 86 17.25 -4.74 -0.51
C THR A 86 17.57 -6.15 0.00
N GLY A 87 18.72 -6.32 0.64
CA GLY A 87 19.22 -7.63 1.09
C GLY A 87 19.62 -8.58 -0.05
N LYS A 88 20.00 -9.81 0.30
CA LYS A 88 20.49 -10.84 -0.64
C LYS A 88 19.97 -12.23 -0.28
N ALA A 89 19.73 -13.07 -1.29
CA ALA A 89 19.29 -14.45 -1.15
C ALA A 89 18.08 -14.59 -0.19
N LYS A 90 18.22 -15.30 0.93
CA LYS A 90 17.14 -15.49 1.91
C LYS A 90 16.67 -14.17 2.57
N ALA A 91 17.52 -13.14 2.58
CA ALA A 91 17.20 -11.82 3.11
C ALA A 91 16.68 -10.84 2.04
N THR A 92 16.32 -11.33 0.84
CA THR A 92 15.80 -10.46 -0.23
C THR A 92 14.45 -9.88 0.19
N LYS A 93 14.40 -8.55 0.22
CA LYS A 93 13.21 -7.75 0.50
C LYS A 93 13.05 -6.68 -0.57
N TYR A 94 11.86 -6.10 -0.66
CA TYR A 94 11.50 -5.07 -1.61
C TYR A 94 10.97 -3.87 -0.86
N VAL A 95 11.45 -2.67 -1.21
CA VAL A 95 11.05 -1.42 -0.57
C VAL A 95 10.53 -0.45 -1.62
N LEU A 96 9.55 0.36 -1.26
CA LEU A 96 9.03 1.42 -2.13
C LEU A 96 10.12 2.46 -2.43
N ASN A 97 10.14 2.95 -3.66
CA ASN A 97 10.89 4.15 -4.01
C ASN A 97 9.96 5.36 -3.79
N PHE A 98 10.34 6.22 -2.85
CA PHE A 98 9.74 7.54 -2.62
C PHE A 98 10.56 8.59 -3.36
#